data_AF-A0AAV9ZG69-F1
#
_entry.id   AF-A0AAV9ZG69-F1
#
_cell.length_a   1.000
_cell.length_b   1.000
_cell.length_c   1.000
_cell.angle_alpha   90.00
_cell.angle_beta   90.00
_cell.angle_gamma   90.00
#
_symmetry.space_group_name_H-M   'P 1'
#
loop_
_entity.id
_entity.type
_entity.pdbx_description
1 polymer ?
#
loop_
_entity_poly.entity_id
_entity_poly.type
_entity_poly.pdbx_seq_one_letter_code
_entity_poly.pdbx_strand_id
1 'polypeptide(L)'
;MIMTTVVCLHAAVARKSYGKERRFLCPPPRFLVEGPAWQMKRQVLTMSVVSEHSENLCEHTEPLDSNMTSTFKALYISGEARTKSIQLSLKISEPSNVESNPGHTWATFNSAPILAIAKRSTTTSKKSTWIVSGKPVSLFHRIHAQTLSTKYMTMEHGTLSASKDAWSAFNMQIVLPATDTLSTGQLHPITHGCSIILTDTCSGISSPPLIVTKVSKGTACQNDGSPVNQMEKIALRRVNPDGTRCYLSTPRLASAGREDNLQLSATGSSEQGESYALLFQPPHTRHRVENGVQIEVDDLDDHLCWTIVGISKLQYTFFDARALNDSSPHMPITPFTTLSRSPAYCEIRNTLELTGNLSYADPTTGERLLLDIYIGSLGPLPTCTHQGPHPVAVVQMPSIEEVVRALEKDTAMAAEGSSLPLLFIRPTDSVGYRMGPTIGLLHQALRVL
;
A
#
# COMPACT_ATOMS: atom_id res chain seq x y z
N MET A 1 24.53 -9.19 2.54
CA MET A 1 23.37 -10.12 2.53
C MET A 1 22.39 -9.62 1.48
N ILE A 2 21.94 -10.47 0.55
CA ILE A 2 20.87 -10.09 -0.39
C ILE A 2 19.55 -10.25 0.37
N MET A 3 18.79 -9.16 0.47
CA MET A 3 17.48 -9.16 1.13
C MET A 3 16.39 -9.09 0.09
N THR A 4 15.42 -10.00 0.20
CA THR A 4 14.20 -9.97 -0.60
C THR A 4 13.11 -9.27 0.19
N THR A 5 12.59 -8.18 -0.36
CA THR A 5 11.42 -7.49 0.16
C THR A 5 10.25 -7.73 -0.76
N VAL A 6 9.17 -8.25 -0.20
CA VAL A 6 7.89 -8.40 -0.90
C VAL A 6 6.93 -7.32 -0.43
N VAL A 7 6.26 -6.68 -1.37
CA VAL A 7 5.29 -5.61 -1.13
C VAL A 7 4.00 -5.94 -1.85
N CYS A 8 2.87 -5.93 -1.12
CA CYS A 8 1.55 -5.98 -1.72
C CYS A 8 0.80 -4.68 -1.40
N LEU A 9 0.37 -3.98 -2.45
CA LEU A 9 -0.49 -2.80 -2.37
C LEU A 9 -1.89 -3.19 -2.81
N HIS A 10 -2.90 -2.81 -2.02
CA HIS A 10 -4.30 -3.10 -2.34
C HIS A 10 -5.24 -2.03 -1.80
N ALA A 11 -6.46 -1.98 -2.34
CA ALA A 11 -7.51 -1.10 -1.82
C ALA A 11 -7.85 -1.43 -0.35
N ALA A 12 -8.08 -0.40 0.45
CA ALA A 12 -8.49 -0.53 1.86
C ALA A 12 -9.95 -0.99 2.02
N VAL A 13 -10.74 -0.89 0.95
CA VAL A 13 -12.12 -1.40 0.89
C VAL A 13 -12.35 -2.16 -0.41
N ALA A 14 -13.36 -3.03 -0.41
CA ALA A 14 -13.75 -3.81 -1.58
C ALA A 14 -15.27 -3.77 -1.76
N ARG A 15 -15.75 -3.61 -3.01
CA ARG A 15 -17.19 -3.65 -3.30
C ARG A 15 -17.67 -5.07 -3.53
N LYS A 16 -18.77 -5.44 -2.88
CA LYS A 16 -19.42 -6.75 -3.06
C LYS A 16 -19.96 -6.92 -4.49
N SER A 17 -19.85 -8.14 -5.00
CA SER A 17 -20.54 -8.64 -6.19
C SER A 17 -21.96 -9.08 -5.84
N TYR A 18 -22.90 -9.03 -6.79
CA TYR A 18 -24.29 -9.44 -6.56
C TYR A 18 -24.83 -10.26 -7.72
N GLY A 19 -25.48 -11.38 -7.42
CA GLY A 19 -26.00 -12.29 -8.44
C GLY A 19 -24.89 -12.77 -9.37
N LYS A 20 -25.05 -12.53 -10.67
CA LYS A 20 -24.06 -12.88 -11.71
C LYS A 20 -23.04 -11.77 -11.99
N GLU A 21 -23.22 -10.56 -11.43
CA GLU A 21 -22.29 -9.43 -11.62
C GLU A 21 -20.98 -9.69 -10.90
N ARG A 22 -19.84 -9.51 -11.57
CA ARG A 22 -18.50 -9.56 -10.95
C ARG A 22 -17.95 -8.15 -10.80
N ARG A 23 -17.74 -7.71 -9.55
CA ARG A 23 -17.06 -6.44 -9.24
C ARG A 23 -15.64 -6.73 -8.83
N PHE A 24 -14.72 -6.56 -9.79
CA PHE A 24 -13.30 -6.71 -9.51
C PHE A 24 -12.81 -5.67 -8.51
N LEU A 25 -11.82 -6.07 -7.70
CA LEU A 25 -11.12 -5.18 -6.78
C LEU A 25 -10.48 -4.01 -7.54
N CYS A 26 -10.59 -2.80 -7.00
CA CYS A 26 -10.17 -1.58 -7.71
C CYS A 26 -9.56 -0.56 -6.73
N PRO A 27 -8.29 -0.15 -6.93
CA PRO A 27 -7.37 -0.66 -7.94
C PRO A 27 -7.05 -2.16 -7.74
N PRO A 28 -6.65 -2.87 -8.80
CA PRO A 28 -6.30 -4.29 -8.70
C PRO A 28 -5.09 -4.44 -7.76
N PRO A 29 -5.10 -5.39 -6.82
CA PRO A 29 -3.96 -5.59 -5.94
C PRO A 29 -2.68 -5.84 -6.74
N ARG A 30 -1.60 -5.17 -6.33
CA ARG A 30 -0.30 -5.21 -7.00
C ARG A 30 0.74 -5.76 -6.05
N PHE A 31 1.46 -6.77 -6.50
CA PHE A 31 2.58 -7.38 -5.82
C PHE A 31 3.89 -6.94 -6.47
N LEU A 32 4.90 -6.67 -5.66
CA LEU A 32 6.24 -6.23 -6.07
C LEU A 32 7.28 -6.98 -5.23
N VAL A 33 8.38 -7.37 -5.88
CA VAL A 33 9.52 -8.01 -5.24
C VAL A 33 10.77 -7.19 -5.50
N GLU A 34 11.44 -6.77 -4.44
CA GLU A 34 12.71 -6.05 -4.46
C GLU A 34 13.83 -6.97 -3.93
N GLY A 35 15.02 -6.90 -4.53
CA GLY A 35 16.15 -7.77 -4.17
C GLY A 35 15.83 -9.27 -4.27
N PRO A 36 15.35 -9.75 -5.43
CA PRO A 36 14.83 -11.11 -5.54
C PRO A 36 15.90 -12.18 -5.32
N ALA A 37 15.69 -13.04 -4.33
CA ALA A 37 16.41 -14.29 -4.12
C ALA A 37 15.54 -15.49 -4.55
N TRP A 38 16.03 -16.72 -4.37
CA TRP A 38 15.25 -17.97 -4.48
C TRP A 38 14.50 -18.14 -5.80
N GLN A 39 15.11 -17.69 -6.89
CA GLN A 39 14.54 -17.73 -8.24
C GLN A 39 13.09 -17.22 -8.30
N MET A 40 12.78 -16.14 -7.58
CA MET A 40 11.43 -15.58 -7.48
C MET A 40 10.68 -15.47 -8.83
N LYS A 41 11.38 -15.17 -9.94
CA LYS A 41 10.81 -15.13 -11.29
C LYS A 41 10.16 -16.44 -11.77
N ARG A 42 10.60 -17.59 -11.26
CA ARG A 42 10.10 -18.93 -11.62
C ARG A 42 8.96 -19.41 -10.73
N GLN A 43 8.69 -18.69 -9.65
CA GLN A 43 7.69 -19.07 -8.65
C GLN A 43 6.29 -18.74 -9.19
N VAL A 44 5.30 -19.47 -8.70
CA VAL A 44 3.89 -19.27 -9.00
C VAL A 44 3.26 -18.46 -7.89
N LEU A 45 2.57 -17.37 -8.23
CA LEU A 45 1.92 -16.50 -7.27
C LEU A 45 0.41 -16.67 -7.39
N THR A 46 -0.19 -17.11 -6.29
CA THR A 46 -1.63 -17.34 -6.20
C THR A 46 -2.21 -16.45 -5.12
N MET A 47 -3.09 -15.53 -5.49
CA MET A 47 -3.79 -14.69 -4.52
C MET A 47 -5.24 -15.10 -4.40
N SER A 48 -5.68 -15.23 -3.16
CA SER A 48 -7.06 -15.56 -2.81
C SER A 48 -7.72 -14.46 -1.98
N VAL A 49 -9.02 -14.27 -2.19
CA VAL A 49 -9.90 -13.46 -1.37
C VAL A 49 -10.53 -14.40 -0.34
N VAL A 50 -10.16 -14.23 0.92
CA VAL A 50 -10.63 -15.05 2.03
C VAL A 50 -11.66 -14.28 2.85
N SER A 51 -12.78 -14.91 3.20
CA SER A 51 -13.81 -14.32 4.05
C SER A 51 -13.38 -14.30 5.52
N GLU A 52 -14.10 -13.54 6.35
CA GLU A 52 -13.93 -13.56 7.81
C GLU A 52 -14.22 -14.93 8.47
N HIS A 53 -14.84 -15.86 7.73
CA HIS A 53 -15.08 -17.25 8.13
C HIS A 53 -14.03 -18.22 7.55
N SER A 54 -12.91 -17.70 7.05
CA SER A 54 -11.82 -18.47 6.44
C SER A 54 -12.22 -19.23 5.17
N GLU A 55 -13.28 -18.80 4.48
CA GLU A 55 -13.70 -19.39 3.21
C GLU A 55 -13.01 -18.69 2.05
N ASN A 56 -12.48 -19.46 1.09
CA ASN A 56 -11.92 -18.92 -0.15
C ASN A 56 -13.06 -18.52 -1.10
N LEU A 57 -13.23 -17.22 -1.32
CA LEU A 57 -14.27 -16.67 -2.18
C LEU A 57 -13.82 -16.62 -3.64
N CYS A 58 -12.55 -16.35 -3.90
CA CYS A 58 -12.02 -16.20 -5.24
C CYS A 58 -10.52 -16.39 -5.17
N GLU A 59 -9.95 -17.07 -6.17
CA GLU A 59 -8.52 -17.26 -6.29
C GLU A 59 -8.10 -16.94 -7.73
N HIS A 60 -6.94 -16.32 -7.87
CA HIS A 60 -6.35 -15.99 -9.15
C HIS A 60 -4.83 -16.15 -9.09
N THR A 61 -4.28 -16.77 -10.14
CA THR A 61 -2.85 -17.03 -10.26
C THR A 61 -2.29 -16.16 -11.38
N GLU A 62 -1.19 -15.47 -11.08
CA GLU A 62 -0.47 -14.64 -12.05
C GLU A 62 1.04 -14.87 -11.88
N PRO A 63 1.81 -14.92 -12.98
CA PRO A 63 3.26 -14.92 -12.88
C PRO A 63 3.80 -13.54 -12.47
N LEU A 64 5.08 -13.49 -12.13
CA LEU A 64 5.83 -12.23 -12.06
C LEU A 64 6.28 -11.81 -13.47
N ASP A 65 6.17 -10.51 -13.73
CA ASP A 65 6.67 -9.89 -14.96
C ASP A 65 8.19 -9.65 -14.93
N SER A 66 8.71 -9.04 -16.00
CA SER A 66 10.13 -8.69 -16.12
C SER A 66 10.61 -7.73 -15.02
N ASN A 67 9.70 -6.92 -14.49
CA ASN A 67 9.94 -5.88 -13.49
C ASN A 67 9.74 -6.40 -12.06
N MET A 68 9.62 -7.71 -11.88
CA MET A 68 9.34 -8.34 -10.59
C MET A 68 8.02 -7.87 -9.96
N THR A 69 7.04 -7.56 -10.80
CA THR A 69 5.69 -7.19 -10.37
C THR A 69 4.63 -8.12 -10.89
N SER A 70 3.49 -8.17 -10.20
CA SER A 70 2.32 -8.92 -10.64
C SER A 70 1.07 -8.18 -10.21
N THR A 71 0.05 -8.12 -11.07
CA THR A 71 -1.19 -7.36 -10.81
C THR A 71 -2.40 -8.26 -11.02
N PHE A 72 -3.21 -8.42 -9.97
CA PHE A 72 -4.30 -9.40 -9.97
C PHE A 72 -5.62 -8.72 -10.33
N LYS A 73 -5.88 -8.60 -11.64
CA LYS A 73 -7.03 -7.85 -12.19
C LYS A 73 -8.38 -8.57 -12.05
N ALA A 74 -8.36 -9.89 -11.83
CA ALA A 74 -9.56 -10.74 -11.84
C ALA A 74 -10.13 -11.11 -10.46
N LEU A 75 -9.61 -10.54 -9.37
CA LEU A 75 -10.11 -10.82 -8.02
C LEU A 75 -11.42 -10.09 -7.74
N TYR A 76 -12.39 -10.79 -7.16
CA TYR A 76 -13.66 -10.22 -6.73
C TYR A 76 -14.18 -10.94 -5.48
N ILE A 77 -15.08 -10.31 -4.74
CA ILE A 77 -15.82 -10.97 -3.64
C ILE A 77 -16.93 -11.79 -4.29
N SER A 78 -16.81 -13.11 -4.30
CA SER A 78 -17.90 -14.03 -4.67
C SER A 78 -18.75 -14.36 -3.43
N GLY A 79 -19.97 -14.87 -3.62
CA GLY A 79 -20.77 -15.39 -2.50
C GLY A 79 -21.52 -14.34 -1.66
N GLU A 80 -22.33 -14.84 -0.72
CA GLU A 80 -23.45 -14.14 -0.08
C GLU A 80 -23.15 -12.77 0.54
N ALA A 81 -24.17 -11.91 0.56
CA ALA A 81 -24.14 -10.52 1.03
C ALA A 81 -23.69 -10.31 2.49
N ARG A 82 -23.36 -11.36 3.26
CA ARG A 82 -23.12 -11.31 4.71
C ARG A 82 -21.69 -10.88 5.08
N THR A 83 -20.68 -11.25 4.30
CA THR A 83 -19.27 -10.99 4.64
C THR A 83 -19.01 -9.51 4.88
N LYS A 84 -18.64 -9.11 6.09
CA LYS A 84 -18.36 -7.69 6.42
C LYS A 84 -16.91 -7.34 6.12
N SER A 85 -16.02 -8.31 6.25
CA SER A 85 -14.58 -8.14 6.02
C SER A 85 -14.00 -9.31 5.23
N ILE A 86 -13.00 -9.03 4.40
CA ILE A 86 -12.20 -10.02 3.68
C ILE A 86 -10.72 -9.83 4.01
N GLN A 87 -9.89 -10.82 3.70
CA GLN A 87 -8.43 -10.69 3.66
C GLN A 87 -7.92 -11.17 2.31
N LEU A 88 -6.82 -10.59 1.85
CA LEU A 88 -6.06 -11.14 0.71
C LEU A 88 -5.00 -12.09 1.26
N SER A 89 -4.95 -13.31 0.73
CA SER A 89 -3.93 -14.30 1.03
C SER A 89 -3.14 -14.61 -0.23
N LEU A 90 -1.88 -14.17 -0.26
CA LEU A 90 -0.94 -14.42 -1.34
C LEU A 90 -0.04 -15.58 -1.00
N LYS A 91 -0.07 -16.63 -1.81
CA LYS A 91 0.81 -17.79 -1.73
C LYS A 91 1.89 -17.70 -2.79
N ILE A 92 3.10 -18.06 -2.41
CA ILE A 92 4.22 -18.27 -3.34
C ILE A 92 4.59 -19.74 -3.27
N SER A 93 4.53 -20.39 -4.42
CA SER A 93 4.80 -21.82 -4.55
C SER A 93 5.77 -22.11 -5.69
N GLU A 94 6.51 -23.19 -5.53
CA GLU A 94 7.30 -23.75 -6.62
C GLU A 94 6.39 -24.15 -7.79
N PRO A 95 6.87 -24.04 -9.04
CA PRO A 95 6.12 -24.53 -10.19
C PRO A 95 5.95 -26.04 -10.07
N SER A 96 4.72 -26.53 -10.23
CA SER A 96 4.43 -27.96 -10.22
C SER A 96 5.12 -28.63 -11.41
N ASN A 97 5.99 -29.60 -11.16
CA ASN A 97 6.45 -30.53 -12.19
C ASN A 97 5.43 -31.67 -12.30
N VAL A 98 5.01 -31.99 -13.52
CA VAL A 98 3.77 -32.73 -13.88
C VAL A 98 3.68 -34.16 -13.29
N GLU A 99 4.69 -34.67 -12.59
CA GLU A 99 4.76 -36.09 -12.23
C GLU A 99 4.91 -36.44 -10.74
N SER A 100 5.11 -35.52 -9.77
CA SER A 100 5.33 -36.01 -8.39
C SER A 100 5.07 -35.11 -7.18
N ASN A 101 4.76 -33.82 -7.28
CA ASN A 101 4.34 -33.05 -6.10
C ASN A 101 3.46 -31.84 -6.46
N PRO A 102 2.36 -31.58 -5.71
CA PRO A 102 1.72 -30.27 -5.76
C PRO A 102 2.77 -29.22 -5.39
N GLY A 103 2.84 -28.12 -6.16
CA GLY A 103 3.86 -27.08 -6.00
C GLY A 103 4.02 -26.68 -4.52
N HIS A 104 5.23 -26.85 -3.97
CA HIS A 104 5.50 -26.61 -2.56
C HIS A 104 5.30 -25.12 -2.26
N THR A 105 4.30 -24.80 -1.43
CA THR A 105 4.05 -23.42 -0.98
C THR A 105 5.00 -23.10 0.16
N TRP A 106 6.03 -22.32 -0.13
CA TRP A 106 7.04 -21.94 0.85
C TRP A 106 6.77 -20.57 1.49
N ALA A 107 5.80 -19.79 1.01
CA ALA A 107 5.38 -18.56 1.68
C ALA A 107 3.88 -18.28 1.52
N THR A 108 3.23 -17.81 2.58
CA THR A 108 1.86 -17.27 2.57
C THR A 108 1.77 -15.93 3.31
N PHE A 109 1.30 -14.89 2.63
CA PHE A 109 1.18 -13.53 3.14
C PHE A 109 -0.29 -13.12 3.23
N ASN A 110 -0.74 -12.75 4.42
CA ASN A 110 -2.11 -12.32 4.66
C ASN A 110 -2.16 -10.81 4.88
N SER A 111 -3.09 -10.13 4.22
CA SER A 111 -3.36 -8.71 4.45
C SER A 111 -4.07 -8.46 5.78
N ALA A 112 -4.04 -7.21 6.24
CA ALA A 112 -5.01 -6.75 7.23
C ALA A 112 -6.45 -6.89 6.69
N PRO A 113 -7.48 -6.95 7.56
CA PRO A 113 -8.87 -7.00 7.14
C PRO A 113 -9.25 -5.81 6.24
N ILE A 114 -9.91 -6.11 5.13
CA ILE A 114 -10.43 -5.16 4.14
C ILE A 114 -11.95 -5.10 4.29
N LEU A 115 -12.50 -3.90 4.40
CA LEU A 115 -13.94 -3.71 4.58
C LEU A 115 -14.70 -4.03 3.28
N ALA A 116 -15.66 -4.94 3.36
CA ALA A 116 -16.53 -5.29 2.24
C ALA A 116 -17.78 -4.40 2.22
N ILE A 117 -17.80 -3.42 1.32
CA ILE A 117 -18.86 -2.42 1.21
C ILE A 117 -19.95 -2.80 0.20
N ALA A 118 -21.20 -2.43 0.51
CA ALA A 118 -22.37 -2.64 -0.35
C ALA A 118 -22.53 -1.51 -1.40
N LYS A 119 -23.37 -1.73 -2.41
CA LYS A 119 -23.64 -0.76 -3.51
C LYS A 119 -24.24 0.57 -3.01
N ARG A 120 -25.08 0.53 -1.96
CA ARG A 120 -25.77 1.70 -1.39
C ARG A 120 -25.17 2.05 -0.03
N SER A 121 -24.13 2.88 -0.02
CA SER A 121 -23.65 3.54 1.20
C SER A 121 -24.17 4.99 1.25
N THR A 122 -25.46 5.18 1.00
CA THR A 122 -26.11 6.50 1.02
C THR A 122 -26.61 6.90 2.41
N THR A 123 -26.48 6.03 3.41
CA THR A 123 -27.01 6.24 4.76
C THR A 123 -25.85 6.26 5.76
N THR A 124 -25.59 7.45 6.32
CA THR A 124 -24.64 7.79 7.39
C THR A 124 -23.17 7.39 7.15
N SER A 125 -22.32 8.38 6.86
CA SER A 125 -20.86 8.23 6.76
C SER A 125 -20.29 7.72 8.08
N LYS A 126 -19.85 6.46 8.11
CA LYS A 126 -19.18 5.89 9.28
C LYS A 126 -17.74 6.38 9.27
N LYS A 127 -17.17 6.71 10.44
CA LYS A 127 -15.78 7.15 10.55
C LYS A 127 -14.77 6.17 9.90
N SER A 128 -15.10 4.88 9.90
CA SER A 128 -14.31 3.82 9.28
C SER A 128 -14.21 3.89 7.75
N THR A 129 -15.07 4.68 7.09
CA THR A 129 -15.07 4.83 5.63
C THR A 129 -14.52 6.18 5.19
N TRP A 130 -13.90 6.96 6.07
CA TRP A 130 -13.32 8.24 5.68
C TRP A 130 -11.93 8.07 5.06
N ILE A 131 -11.60 8.97 4.13
CA ILE A 131 -10.24 9.23 3.71
C ILE A 131 -9.58 10.12 4.75
N VAL A 132 -8.35 9.82 5.13
CA VAL A 132 -7.64 10.47 6.22
C VAL A 132 -6.31 11.03 5.71
N SER A 133 -5.96 12.22 6.16
CA SER A 133 -4.69 12.88 5.84
C SER A 133 -3.49 12.05 6.30
N GLY A 134 -2.45 12.00 5.48
CA GLY A 134 -1.23 11.22 5.72
C GLY A 134 -1.37 9.71 5.49
N LYS A 135 -2.50 9.25 4.94
CA LYS A 135 -2.67 7.87 4.48
C LYS A 135 -2.65 7.81 2.95
N PRO A 136 -2.09 6.72 2.38
CA PRO A 136 -2.02 6.59 0.94
C PRO A 136 -3.40 6.34 0.33
N VAL A 137 -3.63 6.92 -0.84
CA VAL A 137 -4.84 6.75 -1.65
C VAL A 137 -4.47 6.44 -3.10
N SER A 138 -5.40 5.89 -3.85
CA SER A 138 -5.35 5.83 -5.31
C SER A 138 -6.60 6.49 -5.87
N LEU A 139 -6.47 7.09 -7.05
CA LEU A 139 -7.56 7.70 -7.78
C LEU A 139 -7.71 6.99 -9.12
N PHE A 140 -8.95 6.72 -9.51
CA PHE A 140 -9.25 6.13 -10.81
C PHE A 140 -10.47 6.75 -11.45
N HIS A 141 -10.45 6.81 -12.76
CA HIS A 141 -11.51 7.32 -13.60
C HIS A 141 -12.19 6.15 -14.33
N ARG A 142 -13.53 6.18 -14.44
CA ARG A 142 -14.32 5.23 -15.22
C ARG A 142 -15.37 5.98 -16.03
N ILE A 143 -15.34 5.78 -17.34
CA ILE A 143 -16.34 6.33 -18.26
C ILE A 143 -17.62 5.49 -18.14
N HIS A 144 -18.77 6.12 -17.90
CA HIS A 144 -20.07 5.43 -17.79
C HIS A 144 -20.10 4.27 -16.78
N ALA A 145 -19.24 4.31 -15.76
CA ALA A 145 -19.06 3.23 -14.78
C ALA A 145 -18.66 1.85 -15.36
N GLN A 146 -18.03 1.80 -16.54
CA GLN A 146 -17.58 0.56 -17.19
C GLN A 146 -16.16 0.17 -16.76
N THR A 147 -15.95 -1.07 -16.33
CA THR A 147 -14.65 -1.53 -15.79
C THR A 147 -13.53 -1.55 -16.85
N LEU A 148 -13.83 -1.88 -18.10
CA LEU A 148 -12.83 -1.90 -19.20
C LEU A 148 -12.31 -0.50 -19.56
N SER A 149 -13.05 0.55 -19.19
CA SER A 149 -12.65 1.94 -19.41
C SER A 149 -11.80 2.52 -18.28
N THR A 150 -11.49 1.72 -17.25
CA THR A 150 -10.82 2.25 -16.05
C THR A 150 -9.43 2.74 -16.39
N LYS A 151 -9.14 3.99 -16.04
CA LYS A 151 -7.80 4.56 -16.04
C LYS A 151 -7.44 4.94 -14.61
N TYR A 152 -6.26 4.61 -14.16
CA TYR A 152 -5.76 4.92 -12.84
C TYR A 152 -4.80 6.09 -12.90
N MET A 153 -4.79 6.90 -11.85
CA MET A 153 -3.80 7.95 -11.70
C MET A 153 -2.43 7.34 -11.41
N THR A 154 -1.41 7.79 -12.14
CA THR A 154 0.01 7.44 -11.98
C THR A 154 0.85 8.71 -11.84
N MET A 155 2.09 8.57 -11.37
CA MET A 155 3.10 9.63 -11.42
C MET A 155 4.20 9.20 -12.38
N GLU A 156 4.33 9.88 -13.51
CA GLU A 156 5.30 9.57 -14.55
C GLU A 156 6.10 10.82 -14.90
N HIS A 157 7.43 10.70 -14.87
CA HIS A 157 8.36 11.81 -15.16
C HIS A 157 8.06 13.11 -14.37
N GLY A 158 7.55 12.97 -13.15
CA GLY A 158 7.16 14.08 -12.28
C GLY A 158 5.86 14.78 -12.65
N THR A 159 5.07 14.19 -13.55
CA THR A 159 3.74 14.66 -13.91
C THR A 159 2.68 13.64 -13.53
N LEU A 160 1.51 14.12 -13.10
CA LEU A 160 0.37 13.24 -12.88
C LEU A 160 -0.13 12.75 -14.24
N SER A 161 -0.28 11.44 -14.37
CA SER A 161 -0.71 10.76 -15.61
C SER A 161 -1.89 9.82 -15.34
N ALA A 162 -2.52 9.34 -16.40
CA ALA A 162 -3.55 8.31 -16.38
C ALA A 162 -3.11 7.10 -17.20
N SER A 163 -3.06 5.93 -16.57
CA SER A 163 -2.69 4.65 -17.19
C SER A 163 -3.81 3.62 -17.07
N LYS A 164 -3.94 2.73 -18.06
CA LYS A 164 -4.82 1.55 -17.98
C LYS A 164 -4.17 0.37 -17.26
N ASP A 165 -2.84 0.33 -17.24
CA ASP A 165 -2.07 -0.85 -16.84
C ASP A 165 -1.41 -0.71 -15.47
N ALA A 166 -1.11 0.52 -15.06
CA ALA A 166 -0.47 0.81 -13.80
C ALA A 166 -1.30 1.81 -12.98
N TRP A 167 -1.09 1.78 -11.66
CA TRP A 167 -1.67 2.73 -10.72
C TRP A 167 -0.64 3.08 -9.65
N SER A 168 -0.70 4.34 -9.17
CA SER A 168 0.14 4.82 -8.07
C SER A 168 -0.65 4.96 -6.78
N ALA A 169 0.06 4.80 -5.67
CA ALA A 169 -0.41 5.20 -4.36
C ALA A 169 0.17 6.58 -4.02
N PHE A 170 -0.68 7.49 -3.58
CA PHE A 170 -0.32 8.86 -3.23
C PHE A 170 -0.59 9.10 -1.76
N ASN A 171 0.40 9.55 -1.01
CA ASN A 171 0.16 10.14 0.29
C ASN A 171 -0.63 11.44 0.11
N MET A 172 -1.83 11.51 0.70
CA MET A 172 -2.69 12.68 0.60
C MET A 172 -2.55 13.52 1.86
N GLN A 173 -2.03 14.73 1.73
CA GLN A 173 -1.79 15.63 2.87
C GLN A 173 -2.58 16.92 2.72
N ILE A 174 -3.23 17.36 3.80
CA ILE A 174 -3.93 18.65 3.85
C ILE A 174 -2.89 19.78 3.85
N VAL A 175 -3.11 20.78 3.00
CA VAL A 175 -2.39 22.06 3.04
C VAL A 175 -3.11 22.99 4.00
N LEU A 176 -2.46 23.32 5.10
CA LEU A 176 -2.99 24.23 6.11
C LEU A 176 -2.55 25.66 5.82
N PRO A 177 -3.40 26.66 6.09
CA PRO A 177 -2.94 28.04 6.22
C PRO A 177 -1.86 28.15 7.30
N ALA A 178 -0.90 29.06 7.14
CA ALA A 178 0.27 29.21 8.03
C ALA A 178 -0.08 29.45 9.52
N THR A 179 -1.32 29.81 9.82
CA THR A 179 -1.84 30.06 11.17
C THR A 179 -2.44 28.83 11.85
N ASP A 180 -2.74 27.75 11.12
CA ASP A 180 -3.40 26.56 11.66
C ASP A 180 -2.39 25.42 11.81
N THR A 181 -2.01 25.10 13.05
CA THR A 181 -1.26 23.89 13.37
C THR A 181 -2.21 22.75 13.68
N LEU A 182 -2.20 21.67 12.89
CA LEU A 182 -2.89 20.44 13.26
C LEU A 182 -2.24 19.84 14.52
N SER A 183 -3.06 19.47 15.50
CA SER A 183 -2.63 18.78 16.71
C SER A 183 -1.89 17.48 16.35
N THR A 184 -0.62 17.38 16.73
CA THR A 184 0.24 16.22 16.45
C THR A 184 -0.36 14.95 17.07
N GLY A 185 -0.70 13.97 16.23
CA GLY A 185 -1.17 12.64 16.66
C GLY A 185 -2.66 12.34 16.40
N GLN A 186 -3.47 13.31 15.99
CA GLN A 186 -4.87 13.05 15.62
C GLN A 186 -5.02 12.77 14.11
N LEU A 187 -5.77 11.72 13.77
CA LEU A 187 -6.11 11.41 12.38
C LEU A 187 -7.14 12.43 11.87
N HIS A 188 -6.71 13.28 10.91
CA HIS A 188 -7.58 14.32 10.34
C HIS A 188 -8.28 13.82 9.07
N PRO A 189 -9.62 13.78 9.02
CA PRO A 189 -10.33 13.39 7.81
C PRO A 189 -10.12 14.42 6.70
N ILE A 190 -9.98 13.95 5.47
CA ILE A 190 -10.04 14.79 4.28
C ILE A 190 -11.50 15.21 4.09
N THR A 191 -11.77 16.50 4.04
CA THR A 191 -13.11 17.05 3.81
C THR A 191 -13.22 17.65 2.42
N HIS A 192 -14.44 17.72 1.90
CA HIS A 192 -14.70 18.53 0.72
C HIS A 192 -14.30 20.00 0.99
N GLY A 193 -13.76 20.64 -0.04
CA GLY A 193 -13.26 22.02 0.00
C GLY A 193 -11.84 22.21 0.56
N CYS A 194 -11.22 21.19 1.17
CA CYS A 194 -9.84 21.33 1.64
C CYS A 194 -8.84 21.33 0.47
N SER A 195 -7.73 22.04 0.66
CA SER A 195 -6.58 21.99 -0.24
C SER A 195 -5.67 20.84 0.18
N ILE A 196 -5.21 20.06 -0.79
CA ILE A 196 -4.37 18.88 -0.58
C ILE A 196 -3.16 18.87 -1.51
N ILE A 197 -2.13 18.14 -1.12
CA ILE A 197 -1.02 17.72 -1.97
C ILE A 197 -1.05 16.19 -2.08
N LEU A 198 -0.84 15.69 -3.30
CA LEU A 198 -0.65 14.27 -3.57
C LEU A 198 0.84 13.99 -3.76
N THR A 199 1.43 13.18 -2.90
CA THR A 199 2.84 12.77 -3.01
C THR A 199 2.91 11.30 -3.38
N ASP A 200 3.48 10.97 -4.53
CA ASP A 200 3.64 9.57 -4.96
C ASP A 200 4.54 8.81 -3.98
N THR A 201 4.05 7.68 -3.46
CA THR A 201 4.74 6.95 -2.38
C THR A 201 6.04 6.28 -2.84
N CYS A 202 6.23 6.10 -4.15
CA CYS A 202 7.41 5.44 -4.70
C CYS A 202 8.51 6.47 -5.04
N SER A 203 8.15 7.54 -5.75
CA SER A 203 9.11 8.57 -6.20
C SER A 203 9.29 9.74 -5.25
N GLY A 204 8.37 9.95 -4.31
CA GLY A 204 8.35 11.13 -3.43
C GLY A 204 7.95 12.43 -4.13
N ILE A 205 7.61 12.39 -5.42
CA ILE A 205 7.22 13.57 -6.19
C ILE A 205 5.83 14.01 -5.78
N SER A 206 5.66 15.32 -5.60
CA SER A 206 4.42 15.93 -5.13
C SER A 206 3.72 16.72 -6.23
N SER A 207 2.39 16.65 -6.25
CA SER A 207 1.56 17.50 -7.09
C SER A 207 1.54 18.95 -6.59
N PRO A 208 1.15 19.91 -7.45
CA PRO A 208 0.66 21.20 -6.97
C PRO A 208 -0.55 21.05 -6.03
N PRO A 209 -0.90 22.09 -5.23
CA PRO A 209 -2.09 22.07 -4.40
C PRO A 209 -3.38 21.90 -5.21
N LEU A 210 -4.26 21.01 -4.76
CA LEU A 210 -5.55 20.70 -5.39
C LEU A 210 -6.67 20.84 -4.36
N ILE A 211 -7.84 21.29 -4.79
CA ILE A 211 -9.03 21.42 -3.93
C ILE A 211 -9.96 20.24 -4.18
N VAL A 212 -10.28 19.49 -3.13
CA VAL A 212 -11.19 18.35 -3.22
C VAL A 212 -12.63 18.83 -3.36
N THR A 213 -13.30 18.46 -4.45
CA THR A 213 -14.67 18.89 -4.76
C THR A 213 -15.59 17.68 -4.83
N LYS A 214 -16.75 17.77 -4.15
CA LYS A 214 -17.77 16.73 -4.16
C LYS A 214 -18.51 16.73 -5.49
N VAL A 215 -18.73 15.56 -6.08
CA VAL A 215 -19.47 15.43 -7.34
C VAL A 215 -20.74 14.63 -7.12
N SER A 216 -21.89 15.23 -7.45
CA SER A 216 -23.19 14.55 -7.39
C SER A 216 -23.98 14.84 -8.63
N LYS A 217 -24.58 13.81 -9.24
CA LYS A 217 -25.41 13.92 -10.45
C LYS A 217 -24.75 14.73 -11.58
N GLY A 218 -23.43 14.60 -11.73
CA GLY A 218 -22.66 15.29 -12.77
C GLY A 218 -22.37 16.76 -12.48
N THR A 219 -22.50 17.23 -11.23
CA THR A 219 -22.24 18.63 -10.87
C THR A 219 -21.31 18.74 -9.67
N ALA A 220 -20.49 19.80 -9.64
CA ALA A 220 -19.77 20.21 -8.45
C ALA A 220 -20.77 20.67 -7.39
N CYS A 221 -20.73 20.05 -6.20
CA CYS A 221 -21.55 20.48 -5.08
C CYS A 221 -20.87 21.62 -4.32
N GLN A 222 -21.67 22.44 -3.63
CA GLN A 222 -21.13 23.43 -2.69
C GLN A 222 -20.34 22.75 -1.57
N ASN A 223 -19.33 23.47 -1.06
CA ASN A 223 -18.50 23.00 0.03
C ASN A 223 -19.35 22.91 1.31
N ASP A 224 -19.69 21.69 1.71
CA ASP A 224 -20.41 21.37 2.94
C ASP A 224 -19.46 20.95 4.09
N GLY A 225 -18.14 20.97 3.86
CA GLY A 225 -17.15 20.49 4.82
C GLY A 225 -17.29 19.01 5.18
N SER A 226 -18.07 18.23 4.41
CA SER A 226 -18.31 16.82 4.74
C SER A 226 -17.06 15.97 4.48
N PRO A 227 -16.80 14.93 5.29
CA PRO A 227 -15.69 14.01 5.05
C PRO A 227 -15.84 13.25 3.73
N VAL A 228 -14.73 13.08 3.03
CA VAL A 228 -14.63 12.27 1.81
C VAL A 228 -14.65 10.79 2.18
N ASN A 229 -15.51 10.01 1.53
CA ASN A 229 -15.65 8.59 1.79
C ASN A 229 -14.86 7.73 0.80
N GLN A 230 -14.57 6.51 1.23
CA GLN A 230 -14.02 5.45 0.40
C GLN A 230 -14.95 5.19 -0.81
N MET A 231 -14.37 5.12 -2.01
CA MET A 231 -15.07 4.89 -3.28
C MET A 231 -16.09 5.99 -3.65
N GLU A 232 -15.90 7.20 -3.13
CA GLU A 232 -16.69 8.40 -3.49
C GLU A 232 -16.19 9.02 -4.81
N LYS A 233 -17.12 9.63 -5.57
CA LYS A 233 -16.81 10.37 -6.79
C LYS A 233 -16.48 11.82 -6.41
N ILE A 234 -15.27 12.25 -6.73
CA ILE A 234 -14.74 13.58 -6.46
C ILE A 234 -14.20 14.22 -7.75
N ALA A 235 -13.95 15.51 -7.70
CA ALA A 235 -13.16 16.22 -8.69
C ALA A 235 -12.02 16.96 -7.98
N LEU A 236 -10.88 17.10 -8.65
CA LEU A 236 -9.71 17.80 -8.13
C LEU A 236 -9.60 19.13 -8.85
N ARG A 237 -9.88 20.22 -8.13
CA ARG A 237 -9.99 21.57 -8.68
C ARG A 237 -8.74 22.38 -8.42
N ARG A 238 -8.37 23.22 -9.37
CA ARG A 238 -7.44 24.34 -9.20
C ARG A 238 -8.17 25.64 -9.50
N VAL A 239 -7.84 26.70 -8.76
CA VAL A 239 -8.28 28.06 -9.05
C VAL A 239 -7.09 28.80 -9.64
N ASN A 240 -7.28 29.38 -10.82
CA ASN A 240 -6.27 30.17 -11.50
C ASN A 240 -6.20 31.59 -10.90
N PRO A 241 -5.11 32.34 -11.13
CA PRO A 241 -4.97 33.71 -10.63
C PRO A 241 -6.08 34.67 -11.10
N ASP A 242 -6.70 34.39 -12.25
CA ASP A 242 -7.82 35.14 -12.81
C ASP A 242 -9.18 34.77 -12.18
N GLY A 243 -9.19 33.87 -11.20
CA GLY A 243 -10.40 33.37 -10.54
C GLY A 243 -11.11 32.24 -11.28
N THR A 244 -10.65 31.86 -12.48
CA THR A 244 -11.25 30.76 -13.23
C THR A 244 -10.97 29.41 -12.57
N ARG A 245 -11.93 28.50 -12.69
CA ARG A 245 -11.87 27.16 -12.09
C ARG A 245 -11.52 26.15 -13.16
N CYS A 246 -10.52 25.31 -12.89
CA CYS A 246 -10.18 24.18 -13.74
C CYS A 246 -10.14 22.90 -12.91
N TYR A 247 -10.43 21.78 -13.55
CA TYR A 247 -10.48 20.47 -12.93
C TYR A 247 -9.47 19.54 -13.60
N LEU A 248 -8.83 18.71 -12.79
CA LEU A 248 -7.87 17.71 -13.25
C LEU A 248 -8.61 16.62 -14.04
N SER A 249 -8.19 16.44 -15.28
CA SER A 249 -8.90 15.70 -16.31
C SER A 249 -8.00 14.67 -16.97
N THR A 250 -8.58 13.52 -17.34
CA THR A 250 -7.93 12.61 -18.28
C THR A 250 -8.04 13.18 -19.70
N PRO A 251 -6.98 13.14 -20.53
CA PRO A 251 -7.07 13.56 -21.93
C PRO A 251 -8.22 12.84 -22.65
N ARG A 252 -9.02 13.62 -23.38
CA ARG A 252 -10.02 13.06 -24.30
C ARG A 252 -9.25 12.47 -25.47
N LEU A 253 -9.03 11.16 -25.47
CA LEU A 253 -8.73 10.45 -26.71
C LEU A 253 -9.98 10.60 -27.56
N ALA A 254 -9.88 11.38 -28.63
CA ALA A 254 -10.92 11.38 -29.65
C ALA A 254 -11.13 9.92 -30.07
N SER A 255 -12.31 9.38 -29.75
CA SER A 255 -12.78 8.16 -30.40
C SER A 255 -12.64 8.37 -31.90
N ALA A 256 -11.86 7.51 -32.56
CA ALA A 256 -11.70 7.51 -34.01
C ALA A 256 -13.05 7.78 -34.69
N GLY A 257 -13.19 8.98 -35.29
CA GLY A 257 -14.49 9.45 -35.79
C GLY A 257 -14.76 10.95 -35.71
N ARG A 258 -13.73 11.82 -35.62
CA ARG A 258 -13.83 13.20 -36.10
C ARG A 258 -12.42 13.76 -36.30
N GLU A 259 -12.07 14.00 -37.55
CA GLU A 259 -10.89 14.78 -37.91
C GLU A 259 -11.11 16.21 -37.40
N ASP A 260 -10.46 16.55 -36.29
CA ASP A 260 -10.11 17.93 -35.98
C ASP A 260 -8.64 17.93 -35.56
N ASN A 261 -7.82 18.57 -36.40
CA ASN A 261 -6.38 18.69 -36.27
C ASN A 261 -6.01 19.44 -34.99
N LEU A 262 -5.72 18.71 -33.91
CA LEU A 262 -4.87 19.20 -32.83
C LEU A 262 -3.75 18.18 -32.61
N GLN A 263 -2.62 18.51 -33.21
CA GLN A 263 -1.36 17.77 -33.17
C GLN A 263 -0.80 17.84 -31.74
N LEU A 264 -1.19 16.89 -30.88
CA LEU A 264 -0.49 16.64 -29.62
C LEU A 264 0.78 15.87 -29.96
N SER A 265 1.91 16.56 -29.82
CA SER A 265 3.25 15.99 -30.00
C SER A 265 3.48 14.87 -29.00
N ALA A 266 3.21 13.64 -29.41
CA ALA A 266 3.75 12.44 -28.79
C ALA A 266 5.26 12.41 -29.07
N THR A 267 6.03 13.12 -28.24
CA THR A 267 7.48 12.92 -28.19
C THR A 267 7.75 11.64 -27.43
N GLY A 268 8.18 10.59 -28.13
CA GLY A 268 8.85 9.44 -27.51
C GLY A 268 8.27 8.08 -27.88
N SER A 269 9.03 7.38 -28.71
CA SER A 269 8.89 6.00 -29.17
C SER A 269 8.77 4.92 -28.08
N SER A 270 8.17 3.80 -28.52
CA SER A 270 8.24 2.41 -28.02
C SER A 270 7.01 1.89 -27.28
N GLU A 271 6.74 0.60 -27.49
CA GLU A 271 5.59 -0.22 -27.10
C GLU A 271 5.37 -0.35 -25.58
N GLN A 272 5.25 0.79 -24.88
CA GLN A 272 4.93 0.86 -23.45
C GLN A 272 3.53 1.42 -23.27
N GLY A 273 2.76 0.80 -22.37
CA GLY A 273 1.31 0.96 -22.22
C GLY A 273 0.82 2.40 -22.25
N GLU A 274 -0.39 2.57 -22.80
CA GLU A 274 -1.06 3.86 -22.99
C GLU A 274 -1.21 4.65 -21.69
N SER A 275 -0.20 5.47 -21.36
CA SER A 275 -0.26 6.46 -20.30
C SER A 275 -0.30 7.86 -20.87
N TYR A 276 -1.10 8.73 -20.26
CA TYR A 276 -1.30 10.09 -20.74
C TYR A 276 -1.21 11.10 -19.60
N ALA A 277 -0.45 12.16 -19.78
CA ALA A 277 -0.37 13.26 -18.82
C ALA A 277 -1.76 13.88 -18.58
N LEU A 278 -2.09 14.13 -17.32
CA LEU A 278 -3.34 14.77 -16.93
C LEU A 278 -3.30 16.26 -17.24
N LEU A 279 -4.47 16.81 -17.56
CA LEU A 279 -4.62 18.21 -17.95
C LEU A 279 -5.60 18.91 -17.02
N PHE A 280 -5.47 20.22 -16.87
CA PHE A 280 -6.50 21.05 -16.24
C PHE A 280 -7.46 21.56 -17.31
N GLN A 281 -8.76 21.28 -17.15
CA GLN A 281 -9.79 21.70 -18.09
C GLN A 281 -10.90 22.49 -17.38
N PRO A 282 -11.47 23.52 -18.02
CA PRO A 282 -12.59 24.26 -17.45
C PRO A 282 -13.86 23.38 -17.40
N PRO A 283 -14.75 23.60 -16.43
CA PRO A 283 -16.06 22.96 -16.40
C PRO A 283 -17.03 23.60 -17.42
N HIS A 284 -18.20 23.00 -17.60
CA HIS A 284 -19.34 23.71 -18.18
C HIS A 284 -20.07 24.47 -17.08
N THR A 285 -20.07 25.79 -17.15
CA THR A 285 -20.69 26.64 -16.13
C THR A 285 -22.12 26.98 -16.50
N ARG A 286 -23.04 26.78 -15.56
CA ARG A 286 -24.45 27.21 -15.69
C ARG A 286 -24.87 28.09 -14.52
N HIS A 287 -25.78 29.02 -14.78
CA HIS A 287 -26.41 29.84 -13.75
C HIS A 287 -27.74 29.21 -13.34
N ARG A 288 -27.93 28.97 -12.05
CA ARG A 288 -29.19 28.49 -11.48
C ARG A 288 -29.70 29.51 -10.48
N VAL A 289 -30.98 29.86 -10.56
CA VAL A 289 -31.63 30.70 -9.54
C VAL A 289 -32.18 29.80 -8.46
N GLU A 290 -31.71 29.95 -7.23
CA GLU A 290 -32.20 29.23 -6.05
C GLU A 290 -32.52 30.27 -4.97
N ASN A 291 -33.77 30.27 -4.49
CA ASN A 291 -34.27 31.25 -3.52
C ASN A 291 -34.05 32.73 -3.93
N GLY A 292 -34.10 33.04 -5.24
CA GLY A 292 -33.88 34.39 -5.76
C GLY A 292 -32.41 34.82 -5.89
N VAL A 293 -31.45 33.96 -5.52
CA VAL A 293 -30.01 34.20 -5.69
C VAL A 293 -29.52 33.44 -6.92
N GLN A 294 -28.76 34.10 -7.80
CA GLN A 294 -28.05 33.44 -8.89
C GLN A 294 -26.83 32.70 -8.33
N ILE A 295 -26.84 31.37 -8.44
CA ILE A 295 -25.74 30.49 -8.06
C ILE A 295 -25.11 29.94 -9.32
N GLU A 296 -23.80 30.08 -9.42
CA GLU A 296 -23.00 29.49 -10.48
C GLU A 296 -22.69 28.03 -10.13
N VAL A 297 -23.09 27.10 -11.00
CA VAL A 297 -22.93 25.66 -10.81
C VAL A 297 -22.05 25.12 -11.94
N ASP A 298 -21.02 24.36 -11.57
CA ASP A 298 -20.14 23.71 -12.52
C ASP A 298 -20.69 22.31 -12.84
N ASP A 299 -21.08 22.10 -14.09
CA ASP A 299 -21.38 20.79 -14.65
C ASP A 299 -20.06 20.10 -15.01
N LEU A 300 -19.88 18.90 -14.46
CA LEU A 300 -18.68 18.10 -14.53
C LEU A 300 -18.95 16.83 -15.34
N ASP A 301 -18.42 16.83 -16.56
CA ASP A 301 -18.35 15.65 -17.40
C ASP A 301 -17.53 14.53 -16.73
N ASP A 302 -17.76 13.28 -17.13
CA ASP A 302 -17.12 12.12 -16.50
C ASP A 302 -15.60 12.19 -16.47
N HIS A 303 -14.95 12.66 -17.54
CA HIS A 303 -13.48 12.79 -17.65
C HIS A 303 -12.84 13.76 -16.63
N LEU A 304 -13.62 14.65 -16.01
CA LEU A 304 -13.18 15.55 -14.92
C LEU A 304 -13.29 14.90 -13.53
N CYS A 305 -13.87 13.70 -13.47
CA CYS A 305 -14.24 13.05 -12.23
C CYS A 305 -13.35 11.83 -11.94
N TRP A 306 -13.04 11.69 -10.66
CA TRP A 306 -12.21 10.63 -10.11
C TRP A 306 -12.96 9.90 -9.01
N THR A 307 -12.72 8.60 -8.87
CA THR A 307 -13.11 7.83 -7.70
C THR A 307 -11.89 7.66 -6.81
N ILE A 308 -12.02 8.04 -5.54
CA ILE A 308 -10.93 7.95 -4.56
C ILE A 308 -11.09 6.71 -3.68
N VAL A 309 -9.97 6.05 -3.38
CA VAL A 309 -9.95 4.91 -2.46
C VAL A 309 -8.64 4.89 -1.68
N GLY A 310 -8.69 4.57 -0.40
CA GLY A 310 -7.52 4.36 0.45
C GLY A 310 -6.75 3.12 0.02
N ILE A 311 -5.44 3.14 0.24
CA ILE A 311 -4.54 2.03 -0.08
C ILE A 311 -3.94 1.49 1.21
N SER A 312 -3.88 0.17 1.29
CA SER A 312 -3.19 -0.56 2.34
C SER A 312 -1.95 -1.23 1.76
N LYS A 313 -0.91 -1.33 2.58
CA LYS A 313 0.37 -1.94 2.24
C LYS A 313 0.64 -3.10 3.18
N LEU A 314 1.04 -4.22 2.59
CA LEU A 314 1.65 -5.35 3.25
C LEU A 314 3.12 -5.40 2.80
N GLN A 315 4.06 -5.53 3.73
CA GLN A 315 5.48 -5.59 3.41
C GLN A 315 6.20 -6.56 4.34
N TYR A 316 7.04 -7.42 3.77
CA TYR A 316 7.92 -8.32 4.51
C TYR A 316 9.28 -8.36 3.86
N THR A 317 10.33 -8.43 4.68
CA THR A 317 11.70 -8.56 4.22
C THR A 317 12.32 -9.81 4.84
N PHE A 318 12.83 -10.70 3.99
CA PHE A 318 13.48 -11.94 4.38
C PHE A 318 14.75 -12.17 3.55
N PHE A 319 15.61 -13.07 4.01
CA PHE A 319 16.88 -13.38 3.37
C PHE A 319 17.37 -14.77 3.75
N ASP A 320 18.30 -15.31 2.97
CA ASP A 320 19.12 -16.46 3.37
C ASP A 320 20.39 -15.93 4.04
N ALA A 321 20.57 -16.21 5.34
CA ALA A 321 21.73 -15.76 6.10
C ALA A 321 23.01 -16.53 5.75
N ARG A 322 22.89 -17.75 5.21
CA ARG A 322 24.03 -18.55 4.75
C ARG A 322 24.44 -18.19 3.32
N ALA A 323 23.53 -17.62 2.53
CA ALA A 323 23.70 -17.29 1.11
C ALA A 323 24.19 -18.51 0.28
N LEU A 324 23.80 -19.72 0.69
CA LEU A 324 24.30 -20.96 0.10
C LEU A 324 23.43 -21.43 -1.07
N ASN A 325 22.13 -21.09 -1.07
CA ASN A 325 21.16 -21.68 -1.99
C ASN A 325 20.31 -20.63 -2.72
N ASP A 326 20.29 -20.71 -4.05
CA ASP A 326 19.34 -19.98 -4.90
C ASP A 326 18.00 -20.73 -5.05
N SER A 327 17.83 -21.86 -4.35
CA SER A 327 16.57 -22.61 -4.30
C SER A 327 15.63 -22.07 -3.21
N SER A 328 14.33 -22.22 -3.42
CA SER A 328 13.33 -21.97 -2.37
C SER A 328 13.58 -22.82 -1.13
N PRO A 329 13.23 -22.30 0.07
CA PRO A 329 13.41 -23.04 1.31
C PRO A 329 12.45 -24.22 1.37
N HIS A 330 12.95 -25.37 1.86
CA HIS A 330 12.14 -26.59 2.05
C HIS A 330 11.06 -26.46 3.13
N MET A 331 11.27 -25.55 4.08
CA MET A 331 10.30 -25.22 5.11
C MET A 331 9.66 -23.87 4.80
N PRO A 332 8.33 -23.75 4.89
CA PRO A 332 7.66 -22.48 4.70
C PRO A 332 8.26 -21.38 5.59
N ILE A 333 8.53 -20.20 5.03
CA ILE A 333 9.07 -19.04 5.77
C ILE A 333 7.99 -18.33 6.61
N THR A 334 6.76 -18.83 6.54
CA THR A 334 5.60 -18.31 7.24
C THR A 334 5.15 -19.26 8.34
N PRO A 335 4.66 -18.75 9.49
CA PRO A 335 4.33 -17.36 9.75
C PRO A 335 5.57 -16.47 10.00
N PHE A 336 5.50 -15.21 9.55
CA PHE A 336 6.53 -14.24 9.85
C PHE A 336 6.53 -13.88 11.34
N THR A 337 7.73 -13.63 11.85
CA THR A 337 7.94 -13.01 13.16
C THR A 337 7.28 -11.64 13.19
N THR A 338 6.43 -11.43 14.19
CA THR A 338 5.75 -10.14 14.41
C THR A 338 5.92 -9.72 15.85
N LEU A 339 6.20 -8.43 16.05
CA LEU A 339 6.19 -7.82 17.37
C LEU A 339 4.81 -7.21 17.63
N SER A 340 4.25 -7.53 18.78
CA SER A 340 2.98 -6.98 19.25
C SER A 340 3.11 -5.57 19.85
N ARG A 341 4.35 -5.19 20.21
CA ARG A 341 4.69 -3.90 20.81
C ARG A 341 6.01 -3.41 20.22
N SER A 342 6.25 -2.10 20.29
CA SER A 342 7.58 -1.56 20.04
C SER A 342 8.56 -2.23 21.01
N PRO A 343 9.77 -2.63 20.56
CA PRO A 343 10.81 -3.08 21.47
C PRO A 343 11.04 -2.07 22.60
N ALA A 344 11.29 -2.54 23.81
CA ALA A 344 11.56 -1.68 24.97
C ALA A 344 12.98 -1.92 25.49
N TYR A 345 13.81 -0.88 25.51
CA TYR A 345 15.17 -0.95 26.04
C TYR A 345 15.20 -0.59 27.52
N CYS A 346 15.90 -1.39 28.32
CA CYS A 346 16.16 -1.14 29.72
C CYS A 346 17.65 -0.84 29.91
N GLU A 347 17.96 0.43 30.16
CA GLU A 347 19.34 0.92 30.34
C GLU A 347 20.04 0.26 31.53
N ILE A 348 19.36 0.17 32.67
CA ILE A 348 19.94 -0.34 33.94
C ILE A 348 20.46 -1.77 33.79
N ARG A 349 19.76 -2.60 33.01
CA ARG A 349 20.13 -4.01 32.78
C ARG A 349 20.85 -4.23 31.45
N ASN A 350 20.94 -3.19 30.62
CA ASN A 350 21.36 -3.28 29.23
C ASN A 350 20.64 -4.43 28.47
N THR A 351 19.31 -4.50 28.61
CA THR A 351 18.48 -5.55 28.00
C THR A 351 17.42 -4.97 27.10
N LEU A 352 17.08 -5.70 26.04
CA LEU A 352 16.00 -5.36 25.13
C LEU A 352 14.85 -6.34 25.27
N GLU A 353 13.66 -5.82 25.59
CA GLU A 353 12.43 -6.60 25.69
C GLU A 353 11.67 -6.60 24.36
N LEU A 354 11.38 -7.81 23.88
CA LEU A 354 10.65 -8.07 22.66
C LEU A 354 9.40 -8.89 22.97
N THR A 355 8.22 -8.32 22.73
CA THR A 355 6.94 -9.01 22.91
C THR A 355 6.33 -9.36 21.57
N GLY A 356 6.22 -10.64 21.23
CA GLY A 356 5.71 -11.05 19.92
C GLY A 356 5.82 -12.54 19.65
N ASN A 357 5.57 -12.93 18.40
CA ASN A 357 5.77 -14.30 17.95
C ASN A 357 7.24 -14.50 17.53
N LEU A 358 8.08 -14.90 18.49
CA LEU A 358 9.53 -15.04 18.34
C LEU A 358 10.01 -16.48 18.19
N SER A 359 9.07 -17.42 18.04
CA SER A 359 9.33 -18.85 17.88
C SER A 359 8.66 -19.37 16.61
N TYR A 360 9.20 -20.45 16.06
CA TYR A 360 8.57 -21.20 14.98
C TYR A 360 8.51 -22.68 15.35
N ALA A 361 7.54 -23.40 14.80
CA ALA A 361 7.50 -24.86 14.93
C ALA A 361 8.40 -25.46 13.85
N ASP A 362 9.32 -26.33 14.24
CA ASP A 362 10.02 -27.20 13.32
C ASP A 362 8.99 -28.21 12.74
N PRO A 363 8.81 -28.28 11.43
CA PRO A 363 7.82 -29.14 10.79
C PRO A 363 8.20 -30.62 10.84
N THR A 364 9.47 -30.94 11.09
CA THR A 364 9.98 -32.32 11.13
C THR A 364 9.86 -32.87 12.55
N THR A 365 10.20 -32.08 13.57
CA THR A 365 10.15 -32.51 14.98
C THR A 365 8.89 -32.07 15.70
N GLY A 366 8.17 -31.07 15.20
CA GLY A 366 7.04 -30.41 15.87
C GLY A 366 7.47 -29.49 17.02
N GLU A 367 8.76 -29.41 17.32
CA GLU A 367 9.29 -28.64 18.44
C GLU A 367 9.23 -27.14 18.15
N ARG A 368 8.92 -26.34 19.17
CA ARG A 368 8.97 -24.87 19.05
C ARG A 368 10.37 -24.37 19.35
N LEU A 369 11.04 -23.87 18.33
CA LEU A 369 12.37 -23.29 18.41
C LEU A 369 12.30 -21.77 18.47
N LEU A 370 13.17 -21.19 19.31
CA LEU A 370 13.35 -19.74 19.36
C LEU A 370 14.14 -19.27 18.14
N LEU A 371 13.81 -18.09 17.63
CA LEU A 371 14.61 -17.43 16.61
C LEU A 371 15.88 -16.84 17.22
N ASP A 372 16.99 -16.98 16.53
CA ASP A 372 18.22 -16.29 16.89
C ASP A 372 18.06 -14.80 16.61
N ILE A 373 18.34 -13.96 17.60
CA ILE A 373 18.15 -12.51 17.50
C ILE A 373 19.49 -11.83 17.25
N TYR A 374 19.53 -10.96 16.25
CA TYR A 374 20.71 -10.18 15.88
C TYR A 374 20.37 -8.69 15.79
N ILE A 375 21.37 -7.85 16.04
CA ILE A 375 21.31 -6.41 15.83
C ILE A 375 22.43 -6.04 14.85
N GLY A 376 22.05 -5.75 13.60
CA GLY A 376 23.01 -5.64 12.51
C GLY A 376 23.80 -6.93 12.34
N SER A 377 25.12 -6.84 12.43
CA SER A 377 26.02 -8.00 12.42
C SER A 377 26.26 -8.64 13.80
N LEU A 378 25.65 -8.14 14.87
CA LEU A 378 25.89 -8.58 16.25
C LEU A 378 24.86 -9.66 16.63
N GLY A 379 25.32 -10.88 16.85
CA GLY A 379 24.52 -11.99 17.35
C GLY A 379 25.12 -13.37 17.00
N PRO A 380 24.43 -14.47 17.35
CA PRO A 380 23.13 -14.50 18.01
C PRO A 380 23.25 -13.96 19.45
N LEU A 381 22.36 -13.04 19.83
CA LEU A 381 22.40 -12.39 21.13
C LEU A 381 21.83 -13.31 22.22
N PRO A 382 22.45 -13.35 23.42
CA PRO A 382 21.93 -14.13 24.53
C PRO A 382 20.50 -13.72 24.84
N THR A 383 19.59 -14.68 24.77
CA THR A 383 18.15 -14.42 24.92
C THR A 383 17.55 -15.36 25.96
N CYS A 384 16.86 -14.80 26.94
CA CYS A 384 16.00 -15.56 27.84
C CYS A 384 14.54 -15.28 27.53
N THR A 385 13.69 -16.30 27.68
CA THR A 385 12.26 -16.17 27.44
C THR A 385 11.51 -16.30 28.74
N HIS A 386 10.54 -15.42 28.96
CA HIS A 386 9.60 -15.52 30.07
C HIS A 386 8.26 -15.98 29.52
N GLN A 387 7.84 -17.18 29.94
CA GLN A 387 6.53 -17.71 29.58
C GLN A 387 5.45 -17.01 30.41
N GLY A 388 4.56 -16.30 29.71
CA GLY A 388 3.38 -15.64 30.26
C GLY A 388 2.29 -15.56 29.20
N PRO A 389 1.13 -14.92 29.48
CA PRO A 389 0.04 -14.77 28.51
C PRO A 389 0.47 -14.03 27.23
N HIS A 390 1.55 -13.24 27.30
CA HIS A 390 2.27 -12.73 26.15
C HIS A 390 3.75 -13.13 26.28
N PRO A 391 4.30 -13.98 25.41
CA PRO A 391 5.70 -14.38 25.49
C PRO A 391 6.59 -13.14 25.28
N VAL A 392 7.51 -12.94 26.22
CA VAL A 392 8.51 -11.87 26.17
C VAL A 392 9.88 -12.51 26.07
N ALA A 393 10.65 -12.12 25.04
CA ALA A 393 12.07 -12.39 24.99
C ALA A 393 12.83 -11.19 25.54
N VAL A 394 13.74 -11.46 26.48
CA VAL A 394 14.67 -10.48 27.03
C VAL A 394 16.03 -10.80 26.42
N VAL A 395 16.51 -9.88 25.60
CA VAL A 395 17.75 -10.00 24.83
C VAL A 395 18.83 -9.20 25.54
N GLN A 396 19.96 -9.83 25.85
CA GLN A 396 21.12 -9.12 26.38
C GLN A 396 21.73 -8.29 25.26
N MET A 397 21.81 -6.98 25.45
CA MET A 397 22.38 -6.09 24.46
C MET A 397 23.92 -6.15 24.51
N PRO A 398 24.58 -6.07 23.35
CA PRO A 398 26.03 -5.92 23.28
C PRO A 398 26.48 -4.61 23.94
N SER A 399 27.79 -4.48 24.19
CA SER A 399 28.35 -3.23 24.72
C SER A 399 28.20 -2.09 23.71
N ILE A 400 28.16 -0.85 24.20
CA ILE A 400 28.05 0.34 23.34
C ILE A 400 29.22 0.40 22.35
N GLU A 401 30.43 0.02 22.77
CA GLU A 401 31.61 -0.03 21.91
C GLU A 401 31.45 -1.00 20.72
N GLU A 402 30.87 -2.18 20.95
CA GLU A 402 30.58 -3.15 19.89
C GLU A 402 29.52 -2.64 18.93
N VAL A 403 28.49 -1.96 19.45
CA VAL A 403 27.43 -1.34 18.65
C VAL A 403 27.99 -0.23 17.76
N VAL A 404 28.82 0.66 18.30
CA VAL A 404 29.48 1.73 17.54
C VAL A 404 30.38 1.14 16.45
N ARG A 405 31.20 0.14 16.79
CA ARG A 405 32.06 -0.54 15.81
C ARG A 405 31.25 -1.21 14.70
N ALA A 406 30.11 -1.81 15.03
CA ALA A 406 29.21 -2.40 14.03
C ALA A 406 28.56 -1.34 13.13
N LEU A 407 28.15 -0.20 13.69
CA LEU A 407 27.63 0.95 12.94
C LEU A 407 28.67 1.50 11.96
N GLU A 408 29.92 1.69 12.40
CA GLU A 408 31.01 2.16 11.54
C GLU A 408 31.29 1.19 10.37
N LYS A 409 31.13 -0.11 10.61
CA LYS A 409 31.35 -1.14 9.59
C LYS A 409 30.21 -1.21 8.57
N ASP A 410 28.97 -1.02 9.01
CA ASP A 410 27.78 -1.09 8.15
C ASP A 410 27.51 0.23 7.38
N THR A 411 28.05 1.37 7.84
CA THR A 411 27.81 2.70 7.24
C THR A 411 29.11 3.28 6.71
N ALA A 412 29.30 3.30 5.38
CA ALA A 412 30.48 3.92 4.74
C ALA A 412 30.61 5.44 5.00
N MET A 413 29.58 6.09 5.56
CA MET A 413 29.61 7.40 6.20
C MET A 413 28.54 7.40 7.31
N ALA A 414 28.94 7.39 8.57
CA ALA A 414 27.99 7.49 9.69
C ALA A 414 27.35 8.89 9.70
N ALA A 415 26.14 9.01 9.14
CA ALA A 415 25.31 10.19 9.28
C ALA A 415 24.59 10.18 10.64
N GLU A 416 24.28 11.36 11.18
CA GLU A 416 23.43 11.51 12.38
C GLU A 416 22.12 10.72 12.20
N GLY A 417 21.81 9.84 13.16
CA GLY A 417 20.60 9.00 13.14
C GLY A 417 20.78 7.57 12.59
N SER A 418 22.01 7.10 12.37
CA SER A 418 22.28 5.72 11.94
C SER A 418 21.79 4.67 12.96
N SER A 419 21.09 3.63 12.49
CA SER A 419 20.52 2.56 13.33
C SER A 419 20.82 1.17 12.75
N LEU A 420 21.21 0.23 13.60
CA LEU A 420 21.34 -1.19 13.22
C LEU A 420 19.96 -1.86 13.11
N PRO A 421 19.73 -2.71 12.11
CA PRO A 421 18.47 -3.43 11.95
C PRO A 421 18.34 -4.57 12.96
N LEU A 422 17.12 -4.79 13.47
CA LEU A 422 16.79 -6.00 14.23
C LEU A 422 16.49 -7.15 13.25
N LEU A 423 17.23 -8.25 13.38
CA LEU A 423 17.10 -9.44 12.54
C LEU A 423 16.74 -10.65 13.39
N PHE A 424 15.91 -11.54 12.83
CA PHE A 424 15.52 -12.80 13.45
C PHE A 424 15.88 -13.93 12.49
N ILE A 425 16.69 -14.88 12.91
CA ILE A 425 17.22 -15.95 12.04
C ILE A 425 16.79 -17.31 12.59
N ARG A 426 16.32 -18.19 11.71
CA ARG A 426 16.01 -19.57 12.07
C ARG A 426 17.32 -20.36 12.25
N PRO A 427 17.59 -20.97 13.42
CA PRO A 427 18.81 -21.75 13.63
C PRO A 427 18.88 -22.98 12.72
N THR A 428 17.75 -23.58 12.36
CA THR A 428 17.72 -24.84 11.57
C THR A 428 18.13 -24.63 10.12
N ASP A 429 17.59 -23.62 9.44
CA ASP A 429 17.78 -23.42 8.00
C ASP A 429 18.31 -22.03 7.60
N SER A 430 18.58 -21.16 8.59
CA SER A 430 19.16 -19.84 8.39
C SER A 430 18.35 -18.86 7.54
N VAL A 431 17.05 -19.11 7.38
CA VAL A 431 16.16 -18.06 6.88
C VAL A 431 16.06 -16.95 7.91
N GLY A 432 16.40 -15.74 7.48
CA GLY A 432 16.37 -14.53 8.27
C GLY A 432 15.18 -13.64 7.90
N TYR A 433 14.65 -12.95 8.90
CA TYR A 433 13.62 -11.93 8.78
C TYR A 433 14.20 -10.60 9.25
N ARG A 434 14.05 -9.56 8.42
CA ARG A 434 14.39 -8.20 8.82
C ARG A 434 13.13 -7.49 9.25
N MET A 435 13.12 -7.01 10.49
CA MET A 435 12.08 -6.08 10.92
C MET A 435 12.41 -4.67 10.39
N GLY A 436 11.38 -3.87 10.13
CA GLY A 436 11.54 -2.48 9.66
C GLY A 436 12.48 -1.64 10.54
N PRO A 437 12.84 -0.43 10.12
CA PRO A 437 13.79 0.40 10.86
C PRO A 437 13.37 0.47 12.32
N THR A 438 14.30 0.11 13.19
CA THR A 438 14.11 0.10 14.64
C THR A 438 14.13 1.55 15.10
N ILE A 439 13.04 2.27 14.86
CA ILE A 439 12.90 3.69 15.19
C ILE A 439 13.12 3.85 16.69
N GLY A 440 14.25 4.46 17.07
CA GLY A 440 14.45 5.11 18.35
C GLY A 440 15.22 4.36 19.44
N LEU A 441 15.36 3.03 19.40
CA LEU A 441 16.06 2.30 20.48
C LEU A 441 17.53 2.72 20.61
N LEU A 442 18.22 2.76 19.47
CA LEU A 442 19.60 3.23 19.41
C LEU A 442 19.70 4.73 19.62
N HIS A 443 18.67 5.49 19.24
CA HIS A 443 18.64 6.94 19.48
C HIS A 443 18.40 7.28 20.95
N GLN A 444 17.76 6.41 21.75
CA GLN A 444 17.67 6.53 23.20
C GLN A 444 18.98 6.11 23.88
N ALA A 445 19.59 5.00 23.45
CA ALA A 445 20.91 4.58 23.94
C ALA A 445 22.04 5.56 23.57
N LEU A 446 21.94 6.25 22.41
CA LEU A 446 22.92 7.24 21.93
C LEU A 446 22.61 8.70 22.34
N ARG A 447 21.39 9.04 22.78
CA ARG A 447 21.04 10.41 23.26
C ARG A 447 21.66 10.80 24.60
N VAL A 448 22.35 9.86 25.24
CA VAL A 448 23.04 10.07 26.52
C VAL A 448 24.51 10.51 26.31
N LEU A 449 24.96 10.60 25.05
CA LEU A 449 26.09 11.43 24.62
C LEU A 449 25.58 12.82 24.22
#